data_AF-A0A7J9M167-F1
#
_entry.id   AF-A0A7J9M167-F1
#
_cell.length_a   1.000
_cell.length_b   1.000
_cell.length_c   1.000
_cell.angle_alpha   90.00
_cell.angle_beta   90.00
_cell.angle_gamma   90.00
#
_symmetry.space_group_name_H-M   'P 1'
#
loop_
_entity.id
_entity.type
_entity.pdbx_description
1 polymer ?
#
loop_
_entity_poly.entity_id
_entity_poly.type
_entity_poly.pdbx_seq_one_letter_code
_entity_poly.pdbx_strand_id
1 'polypeptide(L)'
;MVQALNLILLTSSELSELRELLKQSLVNAAGKDLFVSLYASWCHSPMAIISLCLLAQTYQHACAVIQSLVEEDINAKFLVQLDKLIRLLETPVFAYLRLQLLEPRQYIWLLKALYGLLMLLPQQSSAFKVLRRRLKTVPSYSFDGGNLKRAASGNPYSQILHHSGSQITEDGDIDQDNGNLQNGINFASLQQFKQMQQQHHMLAKSRAQSRNSSTSFLKV
;
A
#
# COMPACT_ATOMS: atom_id res chain seq x y z
N MET A 1 -18.35 -1.35 14.20
CA MET A 1 -18.10 -2.81 14.21
C MET A 1 -16.81 -3.16 13.45
N VAL A 2 -16.69 -2.85 12.15
CA VAL A 2 -15.50 -3.17 11.32
C VAL A 2 -14.16 -2.74 11.94
N GLN A 3 -14.06 -1.51 12.48
CA GLN A 3 -12.83 -1.03 13.11
C GLN A 3 -12.41 -1.86 14.34
N ALA A 4 -13.39 -2.33 15.13
CA ALA A 4 -13.12 -3.16 16.30
C ALA A 4 -12.68 -4.57 15.87
N LEU A 5 -13.32 -5.14 14.85
CA LEU A 5 -12.93 -6.43 14.29
C LEU A 5 -11.52 -6.38 13.70
N ASN A 6 -11.17 -5.32 12.98
CA ASN A 6 -9.82 -5.13 12.47
C ASN A 6 -8.79 -5.04 13.60
N LEU A 7 -9.11 -4.29 14.66
CA LEU A 7 -8.23 -4.22 15.84
C LEU A 7 -8.06 -5.59 16.49
N ILE A 8 -9.15 -6.32 16.73
CA ILE A 8 -9.14 -7.67 17.32
C ILE A 8 -8.33 -8.62 16.45
N LEU A 9 -8.54 -8.63 15.14
CA LEU A 9 -7.75 -9.45 14.20
C LEU A 9 -6.26 -9.17 14.33
N LEU A 10 -5.89 -7.90 14.47
CA LEU A 10 -4.50 -7.45 14.50
C LEU A 10 -3.85 -7.51 15.87
N THR A 11 -4.59 -7.65 16.98
CA THR A 11 -3.99 -7.62 18.33
C THR A 11 -4.26 -8.87 19.16
N SER A 12 -5.29 -9.65 18.85
CA SER A 12 -5.65 -10.84 19.62
C SER A 12 -4.67 -11.99 19.38
N SER A 13 -4.16 -12.59 20.46
CA SER A 13 -3.32 -13.81 20.41
C SER A 13 -4.07 -14.97 19.75
N GLU A 14 -5.36 -15.11 20.05
CA GLU A 14 -6.24 -16.20 19.59
C GLU A 14 -6.39 -16.28 18.07
N LEU A 15 -6.10 -15.18 17.36
CA LEU A 15 -6.24 -15.08 15.91
C LEU A 15 -4.88 -15.16 15.19
N SER A 16 -3.87 -15.77 15.82
CA SER A 16 -2.55 -16.00 15.19
C SER A 16 -2.66 -16.86 13.93
N GLU A 17 -3.34 -18.00 14.02
CA GLU A 17 -3.55 -18.92 12.89
C GLU A 17 -4.31 -18.25 11.74
N LEU A 18 -5.34 -17.47 12.07
CA LEU A 18 -6.11 -16.72 11.08
C LEU A 18 -5.25 -15.68 10.34
N ARG A 19 -4.32 -15.01 11.05
CA ARG A 19 -3.37 -14.07 10.45
C ARG A 19 -2.37 -14.78 9.54
N GLU A 20 -1.88 -15.96 9.92
CA GLU A 20 -1.00 -16.76 9.06
C GLU A 20 -1.73 -17.24 7.80
N LEU A 21 -2.98 -17.66 7.92
CA LEU A 21 -3.81 -18.03 6.77
C LEU A 21 -4.02 -16.85 5.82
N LEU A 22 -4.24 -15.63 6.34
CA LEU A 22 -4.36 -14.41 5.54
C LEU A 22 -3.05 -14.02 4.83
N LYS A 23 -1.90 -14.16 5.50
CA LYS A 23 -0.59 -13.94 4.87
C LYS A 23 -0.34 -14.86 3.69
N GLN A 24 -0.95 -16.05 3.70
CA GLN A 24 -0.86 -17.05 2.63
C GLN A 24 -1.94 -16.88 1.56
N SER A 25 -2.77 -15.83 1.60
CA SER A 25 -3.91 -15.63 0.68
C SER A 25 -3.55 -15.62 -0.82
N LEU A 26 -2.30 -15.32 -1.17
CA LEU A 26 -1.82 -15.37 -2.55
C LEU A 26 -1.55 -16.80 -3.06
N VAL A 27 -1.34 -17.76 -2.16
CA VAL A 27 -0.90 -19.12 -2.48
C VAL A 27 -1.91 -20.18 -2.02
N ASN A 28 -2.66 -19.90 -0.96
CA ASN A 28 -3.63 -20.79 -0.34
C ASN A 28 -5.07 -20.37 -0.69
N ALA A 29 -5.85 -21.29 -1.27
CA ALA A 29 -7.25 -21.06 -1.63
C ALA A 29 -8.13 -20.67 -0.43
N ALA A 30 -7.99 -21.34 0.72
CA ALA A 30 -8.75 -21.00 1.93
C ALA A 30 -8.37 -19.60 2.45
N GLY A 31 -7.10 -19.22 2.33
CA GLY A 31 -6.63 -17.86 2.65
C GLY A 31 -7.20 -16.82 1.70
N LYS A 32 -7.29 -17.13 0.40
CA LYS A 32 -7.92 -16.28 -0.60
C LYS A 32 -9.40 -16.08 -0.33
N ASP A 33 -10.15 -17.14 -0.04
CA ASP A 33 -11.59 -17.07 0.22
C ASP A 33 -11.89 -16.27 1.50
N LEU A 34 -11.08 -16.46 2.53
CA LEU A 34 -11.14 -15.65 3.75
C LEU A 34 -10.84 -14.17 3.46
N PHE A 35 -9.80 -13.88 2.69
CA PHE A 35 -9.45 -12.52 2.30
C PHE A 35 -10.62 -11.85 1.56
N VAL A 36 -11.20 -12.51 0.55
CA VAL A 36 -12.33 -11.98 -0.23
C VAL A 36 -13.55 -11.74 0.66
N SER A 37 -13.86 -12.67 1.57
CA SER A 37 -14.98 -12.56 2.50
C SER A 37 -14.83 -11.38 3.48
N LEU A 38 -13.64 -11.22 4.05
CA LEU A 38 -13.32 -10.08 4.92
C LEU A 38 -13.33 -8.77 4.14
N TYR A 39 -12.73 -8.77 2.94
CA TYR A 39 -12.65 -7.61 2.08
C TYR A 39 -14.04 -7.04 1.80
N ALA A 40 -15.00 -7.89 1.41
CA ALA A 40 -16.37 -7.46 1.12
C ALA A 40 -17.03 -6.75 2.33
N SER A 41 -16.81 -7.28 3.53
CA SER A 41 -17.35 -6.73 4.78
C SER A 41 -16.60 -5.48 5.25
N TRP A 42 -15.32 -5.34 4.88
CA TRP A 42 -14.44 -4.28 5.36
C TRP A 42 -14.38 -3.09 4.40
N CYS A 43 -14.99 -3.19 3.22
CA CYS A 43 -15.10 -2.11 2.23
C CYS A 43 -15.72 -0.83 2.79
N HIS A 44 -16.43 -0.89 3.93
CA HIS A 44 -16.96 0.30 4.61
C HIS A 44 -15.89 1.12 5.37
N SER A 45 -14.65 0.63 5.50
CA SER A 45 -13.58 1.34 6.17
C SER A 45 -12.26 1.25 5.40
N PRO A 46 -11.77 2.37 4.83
CA PRO A 46 -10.49 2.40 4.12
C PRO A 46 -9.32 1.86 4.94
N MET A 47 -9.25 2.23 6.23
CA MET A 47 -8.16 1.80 7.10
C MET A 47 -8.15 0.28 7.34
N ALA A 48 -9.33 -0.35 7.41
CA ALA A 48 -9.44 -1.79 7.56
C ALA A 48 -9.00 -2.52 6.28
N ILE A 49 -9.37 -2.00 5.10
CA ILE A 49 -8.91 -2.56 3.83
C ILE A 49 -7.40 -2.42 3.68
N ILE A 50 -6.84 -1.25 3.98
CA ILE A 50 -5.39 -1.04 3.89
C ILE A 50 -4.67 -1.99 4.85
N SER A 51 -5.09 -2.10 6.11
CA SER A 51 -4.46 -3.03 7.05
C SER A 51 -4.61 -4.49 6.64
N LEU A 52 -5.76 -4.88 6.08
CA LEU A 52 -5.98 -6.22 5.54
C LEU A 52 -5.03 -6.51 4.37
N CYS A 53 -4.88 -5.56 3.44
CA CYS A 53 -3.99 -5.72 2.30
C CYS A 53 -2.52 -5.82 2.72
N LEU A 54 -2.11 -5.01 3.70
CA LEU A 54 -0.76 -5.07 4.27
C LEU A 54 -0.54 -6.40 5.00
N LEU A 55 -1.54 -6.91 5.73
CA LEU A 55 -1.50 -8.20 6.41
C LEU A 55 -1.36 -9.36 5.41
N ALA A 56 -2.18 -9.34 4.37
CA ALA A 56 -2.24 -10.35 3.32
C ALA A 56 -1.10 -10.24 2.28
N GLN A 57 -0.21 -9.27 2.43
CA GLN A 57 0.90 -8.98 1.50
C GLN A 57 0.44 -8.61 0.08
N THR A 58 -0.80 -8.19 -0.09
CA THR A 58 -1.35 -7.71 -1.37
C THR A 58 -0.98 -6.23 -1.56
N TYR A 59 0.32 -5.92 -1.59
CA TYR A 59 0.83 -4.54 -1.55
C TYR A 59 0.44 -3.70 -2.77
N GLN A 60 0.39 -4.32 -3.95
CA GLN A 60 -0.07 -3.65 -5.17
C GLN A 60 -1.52 -3.18 -5.02
N HIS A 61 -2.38 -4.02 -4.44
CA HIS A 61 -3.77 -3.66 -4.13
C HIS A 61 -3.84 -2.54 -3.10
N ALA A 62 -3.01 -2.61 -2.06
CA ALA A 62 -2.93 -1.56 -1.05
C ALA A 62 -2.60 -0.19 -1.69
N CYS A 63 -1.65 -0.14 -2.64
CA CYS A 63 -1.36 1.08 -3.39
C CYS A 63 -2.58 1.59 -4.16
N ALA A 64 -3.30 0.72 -4.86
CA ALA A 64 -4.47 1.11 -5.64
C ALA A 64 -5.60 1.67 -4.75
N VAL A 65 -5.83 1.03 -3.60
CA VAL A 65 -6.76 1.53 -2.58
C VAL A 65 -6.32 2.90 -2.06
N ILE A 66 -5.05 3.07 -1.67
CA ILE A 66 -4.51 4.35 -1.17
C ILE A 66 -4.67 5.46 -2.22
N GLN A 67 -4.38 5.17 -3.49
CA GLN A 67 -4.53 6.14 -4.58
C GLN A 67 -6.00 6.55 -4.77
N SER A 68 -6.95 5.63 -4.62
CA SER A 68 -8.37 5.95 -4.72
C SER A 68 -8.89 6.86 -3.60
N LEU A 69 -8.19 6.91 -2.45
CA LEU A 69 -8.56 7.80 -1.34
C LEU A 69 -8.23 9.27 -1.58
N VAL A 70 -7.42 9.58 -2.59
CA VAL A 70 -7.08 10.97 -2.93
C VAL A 70 -8.30 11.73 -3.46
N GLU A 71 -9.26 11.02 -4.06
CA GLU A 71 -10.50 11.61 -4.57
C GLU A 71 -11.53 11.87 -3.45
N GLU A 72 -11.29 11.40 -2.22
CA GLU A 72 -12.17 11.63 -1.07
C GLU A 72 -11.79 12.90 -0.29
N ASP A 73 -12.79 13.61 0.22
CA ASP A 73 -12.59 14.77 1.10
C ASP A 73 -11.89 14.32 2.41
N ILE A 74 -10.58 14.59 2.51
CA ILE A 74 -9.76 14.26 3.68
C ILE A 74 -10.30 15.01 4.91
N ASN A 75 -11.03 14.30 5.77
CA ASN A 75 -11.61 14.85 6.98
C ASN A 75 -10.79 14.54 8.24
N ALA A 76 -11.03 15.27 9.32
CA ALA A 76 -10.31 15.07 10.59
C ALA A 76 -10.46 13.64 11.16
N LYS A 77 -11.63 13.00 11.00
CA LYS A 77 -11.87 11.62 11.47
C LYS A 77 -11.03 10.61 10.67
N PHE A 78 -10.88 10.82 9.36
CA PHE A 78 -10.02 10.03 8.49
C PHE A 78 -8.58 10.12 8.96
N LEU A 79 -8.08 11.33 9.23
CA LEU A 79 -6.71 11.54 9.73
C LEU A 79 -6.45 10.86 11.07
N VAL A 80 -7.40 10.89 12.00
CA VAL A 80 -7.29 10.17 13.29
C VAL A 80 -7.22 8.66 13.07
N GLN A 81 -7.99 8.12 12.13
CA GLN A 81 -7.98 6.69 11.82
C GLN A 81 -6.70 6.27 11.09
N LEU A 82 -6.18 7.13 10.22
CA LEU A 82 -4.89 6.93 9.55
C LEU A 82 -3.74 6.95 10.57
N ASP A 83 -3.76 7.86 11.52
CA ASP A 83 -2.78 7.93 12.62
C ASP A 83 -2.81 6.67 13.50
N LYS A 84 -4.00 6.11 13.77
CA LYS A 84 -4.14 4.79 14.42
C LYS A 84 -3.57 3.66 13.56
N LEU A 85 -3.80 3.66 12.25
CA LEU A 85 -3.24 2.66 11.35
C LEU A 85 -1.71 2.70 11.38
N ILE A 86 -1.08 3.88 11.32
CA ILE A 86 0.38 3.99 11.41
C ILE A 86 0.91 3.45 12.74
N ARG A 87 0.24 3.74 13.85
CA ARG A 87 0.60 3.11 15.14
C ARG A 87 0.47 1.60 15.11
N LEU A 88 -0.54 1.06 14.43
CA LEU A 88 -0.68 -0.39 14.25
C LEU A 88 0.49 -0.99 13.47
N LEU A 89 1.04 -0.33 12.45
CA LEU A 89 2.21 -0.81 11.71
C LEU A 89 3.48 -0.93 12.58
N GLU A 90 3.55 -0.19 13.68
CA GLU A 90 4.64 -0.32 14.66
C GLU A 90 4.45 -1.49 15.62
N THR A 91 3.27 -2.11 15.68
CA THR A 91 3.01 -3.25 16.57
C THR A 91 3.73 -4.52 16.08
N PRO A 92 4.00 -5.50 16.97
CA PRO A 92 4.71 -6.73 16.62
C PRO A 92 4.08 -7.54 15.48
N VAL A 93 2.76 -7.42 15.28
CA VAL A 93 2.04 -8.16 14.24
C VAL A 93 2.50 -7.80 12.83
N PHE A 94 2.98 -6.58 12.64
CA PHE A 94 3.56 -6.10 11.39
C PHE A 94 5.10 -6.06 11.41
N ALA A 95 5.75 -6.79 12.32
CA ALA A 95 7.20 -6.86 12.35
C ALA A 95 7.81 -7.36 11.04
N TYR A 96 7.15 -8.31 10.38
CA TYR A 96 7.59 -8.82 9.08
C TYR A 96 7.61 -7.74 7.99
N LEU A 97 6.69 -6.76 8.00
CA LEU A 97 6.73 -5.64 7.04
C LEU A 97 8.02 -4.85 7.18
N ARG A 98 8.45 -4.59 8.43
CA ARG A 98 9.68 -3.85 8.73
C ARG A 98 10.93 -4.61 8.29
N LEU A 99 10.89 -5.94 8.34
CA LEU A 99 11.96 -6.78 7.80
C LEU A 99 11.95 -6.76 6.26
N GLN A 100 10.78 -6.84 5.63
CA GLN A 100 10.64 -6.74 4.17
C GLN A 100 11.10 -5.39 3.62
N LEU A 101 11.01 -4.31 4.40
CA LEU A 101 11.56 -3.01 4.02
C LEU A 101 13.09 -3.01 3.87
N LEU A 102 13.82 -3.98 4.42
CA LEU A 102 15.26 -4.10 4.17
C LEU A 102 15.57 -4.50 2.72
N GLU A 103 14.59 -5.05 2.00
CA GLU A 103 14.71 -5.54 0.62
C GLU A 103 13.80 -4.76 -0.33
N PRO A 104 14.04 -3.46 -0.56
CA PRO A 104 13.14 -2.62 -1.35
C PRO A 104 13.03 -3.04 -2.82
N ARG A 105 14.00 -3.80 -3.35
CA ARG A 105 13.93 -4.37 -4.71
C ARG A 105 12.87 -5.45 -4.85
N GLN A 106 12.64 -6.25 -3.80
CA GLN A 106 11.61 -7.30 -3.81
C GLN A 106 10.24 -6.72 -3.45
N TYR A 107 10.20 -5.74 -2.54
CA TYR A 107 8.96 -5.20 -1.97
C TYR A 107 8.70 -3.75 -2.39
N ILE A 108 8.85 -3.45 -3.69
CA ILE A 108 8.66 -2.09 -4.26
C ILE A 108 7.27 -1.54 -3.95
N TRP A 109 6.23 -2.39 -4.08
CA TRP A 109 4.84 -2.01 -3.81
C TRP A 109 4.59 -1.70 -2.33
N LEU A 110 5.24 -2.41 -1.40
CA LEU A 110 5.15 -2.09 0.03
C LEU A 110 5.72 -0.70 0.29
N LEU A 111 6.90 -0.41 -0.28
CA LEU A 111 7.54 0.89 -0.14
C LEU A 111 6.65 2.01 -0.71
N LYS A 112 6.11 1.79 -1.92
CA LYS A 112 5.16 2.72 -2.57
C LYS A 112 3.90 2.94 -1.73
N ALA A 113 3.33 1.89 -1.14
CA ALA A 113 2.16 1.99 -0.26
C ALA A 113 2.47 2.83 0.98
N LEU A 114 3.61 2.58 1.65
CA LEU A 114 4.00 3.34 2.85
C LEU A 114 4.30 4.81 2.54
N TYR A 115 4.96 5.12 1.42
CA TYR A 115 5.11 6.51 0.99
C TYR A 115 3.76 7.14 0.62
N GLY A 116 2.84 6.39 0.00
CA GLY A 116 1.47 6.85 -0.24
C GLY A 116 0.75 7.24 1.05
N LEU A 117 0.82 6.39 2.09
CA LEU A 117 0.27 6.71 3.42
C LEU A 117 0.97 7.93 4.05
N LEU A 118 2.29 8.06 3.88
CA LEU A 118 3.04 9.21 4.36
C LEU A 118 2.55 10.52 3.72
N MET A 119 2.25 10.50 2.43
CA MET A 119 1.77 11.68 1.69
C MET A 119 0.33 12.08 2.03
N LEU A 120 -0.48 11.17 2.58
CA LEU A 120 -1.82 11.48 3.07
C LEU A 120 -1.83 12.13 4.46
N LEU A 121 -0.72 12.06 5.20
CA LEU A 121 -0.63 12.56 6.58
C LEU A 121 -0.23 14.04 6.63
N PRO A 122 -0.83 14.85 7.52
CA PRO A 122 -0.33 16.19 7.82
C PRO A 122 1.09 16.11 8.39
N GLN A 123 1.99 16.96 7.89
CA GLN A 123 3.42 16.96 8.26
C GLN A 123 3.66 17.14 9.78
N GLN A 124 2.73 17.80 10.47
CA GLN A 124 2.82 18.09 11.90
C GLN A 124 2.41 16.89 12.78
N SER A 125 1.76 15.88 12.20
CA SER A 125 1.24 14.72 12.94
C SER A 125 2.37 13.84 13.50
N SER A 126 2.09 13.17 14.63
CA SER A 126 3.03 12.22 15.22
C SER A 126 3.18 10.97 14.35
N ALA A 127 2.10 10.46 13.75
CA ALA A 127 2.16 9.37 12.77
C ALA A 127 3.10 9.68 11.60
N PHE A 128 3.06 10.89 11.04
CA PHE A 128 3.99 11.29 9.97
C PHE A 128 5.45 11.15 10.44
N LYS A 129 5.77 11.63 11.64
CA LYS A 129 7.13 11.55 12.20
C LYS A 129 7.56 10.10 12.47
N VAL A 130 6.65 9.24 12.91
CA VAL A 130 6.92 7.81 13.13
C VAL A 130 7.23 7.12 11.79
N LEU A 131 6.33 7.22 10.83
CA LEU A 131 6.48 6.57 9.53
C LEU A 131 7.70 7.09 8.77
N ARG A 132 7.92 8.41 8.77
CA ARG A 132 9.11 9.02 8.14
C ARG A 132 10.41 8.52 8.77
N ARG A 133 10.48 8.34 10.09
CA ARG A 133 11.67 7.79 10.75
C ARG A 133 11.93 6.36 10.30
N ARG A 134 10.90 5.51 10.23
CA ARG A 134 11.05 4.14 9.69
C ARG A 134 11.55 4.14 8.25
N LEU A 135 10.93 4.94 7.39
CA LEU A 135 11.32 5.01 5.98
C LEU A 135 12.73 5.57 5.79
N LYS A 136 13.21 6.45 6.67
CA LYS A 136 14.60 6.93 6.67
C LYS A 136 15.63 5.86 7.06
N THR A 137 15.22 4.83 7.81
CA THR A 137 16.11 3.71 8.18
C THR A 137 16.19 2.64 7.10
N VAL A 138 15.33 2.72 6.08
CA VAL A 138 15.39 1.81 4.93
C VAL A 138 16.66 2.12 4.13
N PRO A 139 17.48 1.11 3.79
CA PRO A 139 18.66 1.33 2.98
C PRO A 139 18.28 2.00 1.66
N SER A 140 18.87 3.17 1.41
CA SER A 140 18.81 3.82 0.10
C SER A 140 19.68 3.00 -0.85
N TYR A 141 19.15 1.89 -1.37
CA TYR A 141 19.73 1.31 -2.55
C TYR A 141 19.53 2.35 -3.65
N SER A 142 20.62 2.98 -4.07
CA SER A 142 20.68 3.66 -5.34
C SER A 142 19.93 2.77 -6.32
N PHE A 143 18.85 3.31 -6.91
CA PHE A 143 18.25 2.71 -8.08
C PHE A 143 19.32 2.85 -9.17
N ASP A 144 20.36 2.02 -9.09
CA ASP A 144 21.42 1.96 -10.05
C ASP A 144 20.77 1.37 -11.28
N GLY A 145 20.31 2.29 -12.13
CA GLY A 145 19.70 2.00 -13.40
C GLY A 145 20.77 1.38 -14.28
N GLY A 146 20.88 0.05 -14.18
CA GLY A 146 21.38 -0.75 -15.28
C GLY A 146 20.59 -0.36 -16.53
N ASN A 147 21.30 0.19 -17.51
CA ASN A 147 20.83 0.57 -18.85
C ASN A 147 19.92 1.81 -18.96
N LEU A 148 20.51 2.99 -18.82
CA LEU A 148 20.20 4.08 -19.75
C LEU A 148 21.48 4.46 -20.50
N LYS A 149 21.67 3.86 -21.68
CA LYS A 149 22.59 4.36 -22.71
C LYS A 149 22.25 5.82 -22.98
N ARG A 150 22.97 6.74 -22.35
CA ARG A 150 23.00 8.15 -22.74
C ARG A 150 24.00 8.27 -23.89
N ALA A 151 23.49 8.15 -25.10
CA ALA A 151 24.16 8.68 -26.27
C ALA A 151 24.17 10.22 -26.20
N ALA A 152 25.26 10.80 -26.74
CA ALA A 152 25.57 12.22 -26.92
C ALA A 152 25.96 13.01 -25.65
N SER A 153 27.01 13.82 -25.61
CA SER A 153 28.16 14.09 -26.48
C SER A 153 29.05 15.09 -25.71
N GLY A 154 30.38 14.94 -25.74
CA GLY A 154 31.30 15.99 -25.27
C GLY A 154 32.58 15.44 -24.62
N ASN A 155 33.61 15.18 -25.42
CA ASN A 155 35.00 15.01 -24.97
C ASN A 155 35.73 16.37 -25.12
N PRO A 156 36.88 16.68 -24.46
CA PRO A 156 38.14 15.92 -24.66
C PRO A 156 39.14 15.85 -23.46
N TYR A 157 40.20 15.04 -23.67
CA TYR A 157 41.44 14.77 -22.89
C TYR A 157 41.33 13.79 -21.70
N SER A 158 42.06 12.66 -21.60
CA SER A 158 43.34 12.16 -22.18
C SER A 158 43.33 10.60 -22.27
N GLN A 159 43.75 9.98 -23.39
CA GLN A 159 45.01 9.22 -23.61
C GLN A 159 45.41 8.23 -22.48
N ILE A 160 45.90 6.99 -22.66
CA ILE A 160 46.27 6.02 -23.72
C ILE A 160 46.53 4.70 -22.95
N LEU A 161 46.04 3.52 -23.38
CA LEU A 161 46.83 2.27 -23.54
C LEU A 161 45.97 1.10 -24.09
N HIS A 162 46.50 0.43 -25.10
CA HIS A 162 45.99 -0.78 -25.75
C HIS A 162 46.31 -2.07 -24.95
N HIS A 163 45.41 -3.07 -24.95
CA HIS A 163 45.73 -4.44 -25.41
C HIS A 163 44.49 -5.34 -25.64
N SER A 164 44.37 -5.83 -26.88
CA SER A 164 43.83 -7.10 -27.41
C SER A 164 42.65 -7.86 -26.76
N GLY A 165 41.56 -7.96 -27.54
CA GLY A 165 41.13 -9.22 -28.16
C GLY A 165 40.28 -10.24 -27.37
N SER A 166 39.00 -10.37 -27.70
CA SER A 166 38.41 -11.61 -28.27
C SER A 166 36.88 -11.51 -28.33
N GLN A 167 36.33 -11.80 -29.51
CA GLN A 167 34.91 -11.97 -29.78
C GLN A 167 34.48 -13.37 -29.32
N ILE A 168 33.42 -13.49 -28.52
CA ILE A 168 32.52 -14.66 -28.55
C ILE A 168 31.09 -14.16 -28.33
N THR A 169 30.29 -14.33 -29.38
CA THR A 169 28.83 -14.29 -29.41
C THR A 169 28.30 -15.57 -28.79
N GLU A 170 27.47 -15.50 -27.75
CA GLU A 170 26.49 -16.57 -27.48
C GLU A 170 25.16 -15.99 -27.04
N ASP A 171 24.19 -16.34 -27.88
CA ASP A 171 22.75 -16.28 -27.77
C ASP A 171 22.28 -17.05 -26.52
N GLY A 172 21.24 -16.56 -25.87
CA GLY A 172 20.79 -17.09 -24.59
C GLY A 172 19.57 -16.37 -24.09
N ASP A 173 18.45 -16.63 -24.76
CA ASP A 173 17.09 -16.32 -24.37
C ASP A 173 16.85 -16.81 -22.92
N ILE A 174 16.81 -15.89 -21.97
CA ILE A 174 16.36 -16.17 -20.60
C ILE A 174 14.92 -15.68 -20.55
N ASP A 175 14.02 -16.62 -20.80
CA ASP A 175 12.58 -16.51 -20.54
C ASP A 175 12.36 -15.80 -19.21
N GLN A 176 11.82 -14.58 -19.34
CA GLN A 176 11.44 -13.75 -18.22
C GLN A 176 10.05 -14.19 -17.74
N ASP A 177 9.92 -15.46 -17.36
CA ASP A 177 8.68 -16.00 -16.77
C ASP A 177 8.69 -15.77 -15.26
N ASN A 178 8.77 -14.50 -14.85
CA ASN A 178 8.55 -14.13 -13.46
C ASN A 178 7.03 -13.99 -13.23
N GLY A 179 6.42 -15.17 -13.08
CA GLY A 179 5.10 -15.48 -12.56
C GLY A 179 4.22 -14.29 -12.20
N ASN A 180 3.27 -14.00 -13.09
CA ASN A 180 2.12 -13.12 -12.95
C ASN A 180 1.10 -13.62 -11.89
N LEU A 181 1.57 -14.17 -10.76
CA LEU A 181 0.72 -14.68 -9.66
C LEU A 181 -0.02 -13.57 -8.90
N GLN A 182 0.35 -12.30 -9.09
CA GLN A 182 -0.19 -11.17 -8.31
C GLN A 182 -1.48 -10.57 -8.88
N ASN A 183 -1.92 -10.99 -10.07
CA ASN A 183 -3.06 -10.37 -10.76
C ASN A 183 -4.44 -10.95 -10.39
N GLY A 184 -4.52 -12.08 -9.69
CA GLY A 184 -5.78 -12.81 -9.50
C GLY A 184 -6.80 -12.20 -8.54
N ILE A 185 -6.42 -11.27 -7.65
CA ILE A 185 -7.29 -10.75 -6.57
C ILE A 185 -7.79 -9.30 -6.84
N ASN A 186 -7.25 -8.62 -7.84
CA ASN A 186 -7.10 -7.16 -7.77
C ASN A 186 -8.27 -6.32 -8.31
N PHE A 187 -8.87 -6.66 -9.45
CA PHE A 187 -9.72 -5.67 -10.13
C PHE A 187 -11.15 -5.55 -9.55
N ALA A 188 -11.84 -6.68 -9.37
CA ALA A 188 -13.21 -6.68 -8.85
C ALA A 188 -13.30 -6.12 -7.42
N SER A 189 -12.35 -6.50 -6.56
CA SER A 189 -12.25 -6.03 -5.18
C SER A 189 -12.04 -4.50 -5.12
N LEU A 190 -11.22 -3.93 -6.01
CA LEU A 190 -11.02 -2.48 -6.04
C LEU A 190 -12.30 -1.73 -6.42
N GLN A 191 -13.03 -2.25 -7.42
CA GLN A 191 -14.29 -1.63 -7.87
C GLN A 191 -15.35 -1.65 -6.76
N GLN A 192 -15.48 -2.78 -6.06
CA GLN A 192 -16.37 -2.90 -4.91
C GLN A 192 -16.04 -1.87 -3.82
N PHE A 193 -14.75 -1.70 -3.52
CA PHE A 193 -14.30 -0.69 -2.56
C PHE A 193 -14.69 0.72 -3.01
N LYS A 194 -14.37 1.10 -4.25
CA LYS A 194 -14.68 2.44 -4.79
C LYS A 194 -16.19 2.72 -4.77
N GLN A 195 -17.01 1.77 -5.20
CA GLN A 195 -18.47 1.93 -5.18
C GLN A 195 -19.01 2.14 -3.76
N MET A 196 -18.49 1.37 -2.79
CA MET A 196 -18.89 1.51 -1.39
C MET A 196 -18.50 2.88 -0.82
N GLN A 197 -17.29 3.37 -1.13
CA GLN A 197 -16.85 4.69 -0.69
C GLN A 197 -17.67 5.82 -1.31
N GLN A 198 -18.01 5.72 -2.59
CA GLN A 198 -18.91 6.66 -3.26
C GLN A 198 -20.29 6.68 -2.61
N GLN A 199 -20.83 5.53 -2.22
CA GLN A 199 -22.10 5.45 -1.50
C GLN A 199 -22.03 6.17 -0.14
N HIS A 200 -20.97 5.96 0.64
CA HIS A 200 -20.76 6.69 1.91
C HIS A 200 -20.65 8.19 1.69
N HIS A 201 -19.97 8.62 0.63
CA HIS A 201 -19.84 10.03 0.27
C HIS A 201 -21.20 10.66 -0.06
N MET A 202 -22.00 10.00 -0.89
CA MET A 202 -23.34 10.46 -1.24
C MET A 202 -24.24 10.59 -0.01
N LEU A 203 -24.21 9.60 0.89
CA LEU A 203 -24.97 9.63 2.14
C LEU A 203 -24.49 10.72 3.11
N ALA A 204 -23.19 10.98 3.17
CA ALA A 204 -22.64 12.06 3.99
C ALA A 204 -23.08 13.43 3.46
N LYS A 205 -23.04 13.63 2.13
CA LYS A 205 -23.50 14.85 1.46
C LYS A 205 -25.00 15.09 1.65
N SER A 206 -25.85 14.08 1.45
CA SER A 206 -27.30 14.22 1.63
C SER A 206 -27.66 14.55 3.08
N ARG A 207 -26.97 13.94 4.05
CA ARG A 207 -27.16 14.25 5.48
C ARG A 207 -26.71 15.66 5.87
N ALA A 208 -25.63 16.16 5.25
CA ALA A 208 -25.19 17.53 5.44
C ALA A 208 -26.19 18.54 4.85
N GLN A 209 -26.71 18.27 3.65
CA GLN A 209 -27.74 19.10 3.01
C GLN A 209 -29.03 19.17 3.83
N SER A 210 -29.56 18.03 4.28
CA SER A 210 -30.76 17.99 5.14
C SER A 210 -30.60 18.79 6.43
N ARG A 211 -29.43 18.70 7.09
CA ARG A 211 -29.14 19.49 8.31
C ARG A 211 -29.15 20.99 8.04
N ASN A 212 -28.56 21.42 6.92
CA ASN A 212 -28.51 22.83 6.55
C ASN A 212 -29.92 23.39 6.29
N SER A 213 -30.78 22.61 5.62
CA SER A 213 -32.20 22.96 5.40
C SER A 213 -32.95 23.12 6.73
N SER A 214 -32.80 22.18 7.67
CA SER A 214 -33.46 22.27 8.99
C SER A 214 -32.99 23.47 9.82
N THR A 215 -31.71 23.84 9.73
CA THR A 215 -31.19 25.04 10.43
C THR A 215 -31.66 26.36 9.82
N SER A 216 -31.97 26.40 8.51
CA SER A 216 -32.58 27.60 7.90
C SER A 216 -34.05 27.77 8.30
N PHE A 217 -34.80 26.68 8.53
CA PHE A 217 -36.20 26.75 8.98
C PHE A 217 -36.36 27.17 10.45
N LEU A 218 -35.33 27.02 11.28
CA LEU A 218 -35.34 27.45 12.68
C LEU A 218 -34.89 28.91 12.89
N LYS A 219 -34.55 29.62 11.81
CA LYS A 219 -34.08 31.02 11.82
C LYS A 219 -35.13 32.04 11.32
N VAL A 220 -36.38 31.62 11.18
CA VAL A 220 -37.54 32.48 10.85
C VAL A 220 -38.47 32.51 12.05
#